data_AF-A0A1V9G2I0-F1
#
_entry.id   AF-A0A1V9G2I0-F1
#
_cell.length_a   1.000
_cell.length_b   1.000
_cell.length_c   1.000
_cell.angle_alpha   90.00
_cell.angle_beta   90.00
_cell.angle_gamma   90.00
#
_symmetry.space_group_name_H-M   'P 1'
#
loop_
_entity.id
_entity.type
_entity.pdbx_description
1 polymer ?
#
loop_
_entity_poly.entity_id
_entity_poly.type
_entity_poly.pdbx_seq_one_letter_code
_entity_poly.pdbx_strand_id
1 'polypeptide(L)'
;MRKKLFLGSIALLSFAIAILVFEVSCSKNAIAQTNSMQLNKIVYLSKHGTGTEIWIANYDGSNKTRVNYSLPTGLIVDYVYGAKMSPDGKKLFFSASIDGFGETADGIYSCNVDGSNVTKIITAINSTDSLHIGGAY
;
A
#
# COMPACT_ATOMS: atom_id res chain seq x y z
N MET A 1 68.89 -6.55 -24.52
CA MET A 1 67.62 -5.89 -24.88
C MET A 1 66.33 -6.64 -24.50
N ARG A 2 66.30 -7.99 -24.40
CA ARG A 2 65.06 -8.77 -24.17
C ARG A 2 64.37 -8.63 -22.79
N LYS A 3 65.10 -8.31 -21.71
CA LYS A 3 64.52 -8.15 -20.35
C LYS A 3 63.63 -6.91 -20.21
N LYS A 4 63.94 -5.82 -20.93
CA LYS A 4 63.13 -4.57 -20.91
C LYS A 4 61.80 -4.74 -21.65
N LEU A 5 61.77 -5.59 -22.69
CA LEU A 5 60.54 -5.94 -23.41
C LEU A 5 59.59 -6.79 -22.55
N PHE A 6 60.16 -7.70 -21.75
CA PHE A 6 59.39 -8.57 -20.84
C PHE A 6 58.72 -7.78 -19.71
N LEU A 7 59.42 -6.79 -19.14
CA LEU A 7 58.90 -5.95 -18.07
C LEU A 7 57.73 -5.07 -18.53
N GLY A 8 57.81 -4.54 -19.77
CA GLY A 8 56.73 -3.77 -20.37
C GLY A 8 55.46 -4.59 -20.60
N SER A 9 55.60 -5.85 -21.04
CA SER A 9 54.47 -6.76 -21.24
C SER A 9 53.74 -7.08 -19.93
N ILE A 10 54.49 -7.32 -18.84
CA ILE A 10 53.91 -7.58 -17.51
C ILE A 10 53.17 -6.34 -16.97
N ALA A 11 53.73 -5.14 -17.18
CA ALA A 11 53.08 -3.89 -16.77
C ALA A 11 51.76 -3.65 -17.54
N LEU A 12 51.73 -3.96 -18.84
CA LEU A 12 50.54 -3.80 -19.67
C LEU A 12 49.44 -4.81 -19.29
N LEU A 13 49.84 -6.05 -18.98
CA LEU A 13 48.92 -7.10 -18.56
C LEU A 13 48.31 -6.80 -17.18
N SER A 14 49.12 -6.31 -16.23
CA SER A 14 48.63 -5.91 -14.90
C SER A 14 47.65 -4.74 -14.97
N PHE A 15 47.91 -3.76 -15.84
CA PHE A 15 46.97 -2.65 -16.07
C PHE A 15 45.65 -3.12 -16.70
N ALA A 16 45.71 -4.02 -17.69
CA ALA A 16 44.52 -4.60 -18.31
C ALA A 16 43.67 -5.41 -17.32
N ILE A 17 44.30 -6.19 -16.43
CA ILE A 17 43.60 -6.93 -15.37
C ILE A 17 42.95 -5.96 -14.38
N ALA A 18 43.62 -4.87 -14.00
CA ALA A 18 43.05 -3.87 -13.09
C ALA A 18 41.79 -3.21 -13.69
N ILE A 19 41.79 -2.91 -14.99
CA ILE A 19 40.61 -2.38 -15.68
C ILE A 19 39.46 -3.38 -15.66
N LEU A 20 39.71 -4.65 -15.98
CA LEU A 20 38.68 -5.69 -15.97
C LEU A 20 38.08 -5.90 -14.57
N VAL A 21 38.92 -5.90 -13.53
CA VAL A 21 38.47 -5.98 -12.13
C VAL A 21 37.64 -4.75 -11.74
N PHE A 22 38.03 -3.56 -12.21
CA PHE A 22 37.28 -2.33 -11.97
C PHE A 22 35.91 -2.36 -12.67
N GLU A 23 35.83 -2.82 -13.92
CA GLU A 23 34.55 -2.96 -14.63
C GLU A 23 33.60 -3.96 -13.95
N VAL A 24 34.11 -5.11 -13.50
CA VAL A 24 33.33 -6.10 -12.74
C VAL A 24 32.87 -5.55 -11.38
N SER A 25 33.68 -4.68 -10.76
CA SER A 25 33.32 -4.02 -9.50
C SER A 25 32.29 -2.90 -9.70
N CYS A 26 32.34 -2.20 -10.84
CA CYS A 26 31.39 -1.18 -11.23
C CYS A 26 30.08 -1.76 -11.78
N SER A 27 30.06 -3.01 -12.24
CA SER A 27 28.82 -3.74 -12.54
C SER A 27 28.14 -4.22 -11.25
N LYS A 28 27.80 -3.28 -10.35
CA LYS A 28 26.74 -3.55 -9.37
C LYS A 28 25.43 -3.53 -10.14
N ASN A 29 24.85 -4.71 -10.35
CA ASN A 29 23.44 -4.81 -10.70
C ASN A 29 22.64 -4.19 -9.56
N ALA A 30 22.20 -2.94 -9.73
CA ALA A 30 21.12 -2.39 -8.95
C ALA A 30 19.85 -3.12 -9.39
N ILE A 31 19.62 -4.29 -8.81
CA ILE A 31 18.26 -4.83 -8.73
C ILE A 31 17.55 -3.79 -7.88
N ALA A 32 16.83 -2.87 -8.51
CA ALA A 32 15.82 -2.09 -7.83
C ALA A 32 14.81 -3.13 -7.33
N GLN A 33 15.05 -3.63 -6.12
CA GLN A 33 14.11 -4.49 -5.44
C GLN A 33 12.95 -3.57 -5.08
N THR A 34 12.01 -3.40 -6.01
CA THR A 34 10.63 -3.05 -5.72
C THR A 34 10.07 -4.20 -4.88
N ASN A 35 10.54 -4.27 -3.62
CA ASN A 35 9.71 -4.80 -2.56
C ASN A 35 8.53 -3.82 -2.50
N SER A 36 7.51 -4.07 -3.31
CA SER A 36 6.15 -3.77 -2.88
C SER A 36 6.04 -4.48 -1.53
N MET A 37 6.26 -3.73 -0.45
CA MET A 37 6.24 -4.26 0.90
C MET A 37 4.80 -4.66 1.14
N GLN A 38 4.47 -5.89 0.78
CA GLN A 38 3.13 -6.42 0.94
C GLN A 38 2.87 -6.41 2.44
N LEU A 39 1.86 -5.64 2.87
CA LEU A 39 1.59 -5.45 4.28
C LEU A 39 1.19 -6.76 4.99
N ASN A 40 0.86 -7.80 4.21
CA ASN A 40 0.35 -9.09 4.67
C ASN A 40 -0.92 -8.99 5.50
N LYS A 41 -1.75 -7.99 5.19
CA LYS A 41 -3.00 -7.69 5.89
C LYS A 41 -4.19 -7.67 4.95
N ILE A 42 -5.32 -8.19 5.44
CA ILE A 42 -6.64 -8.01 4.86
C ILE A 42 -7.42 -6.95 5.63
N VAL A 43 -8.31 -6.27 4.92
CA VAL A 43 -9.39 -5.47 5.52
C VAL A 43 -10.70 -6.15 5.17
N TYR A 44 -11.57 -6.32 6.16
CA TYR A 44 -12.89 -6.91 5.97
C TYR A 44 -13.93 -6.18 6.80
N LEU A 45 -15.20 -6.33 6.40
CA LEU A 45 -16.32 -5.78 7.14
C LEU A 45 -17.01 -6.87 7.95
N SER A 46 -17.45 -6.52 9.15
CA SER A 46 -18.35 -7.35 9.96
C SER A 46 -19.64 -6.58 10.21
N LYS A 47 -20.79 -7.21 9.98
CA LYS A 47 -22.09 -6.60 10.22
C LYS A 47 -22.73 -7.16 11.48
N HIS A 48 -23.08 -6.27 12.41
CA HIS A 48 -23.79 -6.60 13.64
C HIS A 48 -25.06 -5.75 13.74
N GLY A 49 -26.21 -6.35 13.42
CA GLY A 49 -27.47 -5.60 13.33
C GLY A 49 -27.44 -4.55 12.24
N THR A 50 -27.66 -3.29 12.61
CA THR A 50 -27.59 -2.12 11.72
C THR A 50 -26.19 -1.51 11.63
N GLY A 51 -25.24 -1.93 12.47
CA GLY A 51 -23.87 -1.41 12.47
C GLY A 51 -22.93 -2.21 11.57
N THR A 52 -22.08 -1.50 10.84
CA THR A 52 -20.97 -2.07 10.06
C THR A 52 -19.64 -1.76 10.74
N GLU A 53 -18.81 -2.76 10.94
CA GLU A 53 -17.50 -2.64 11.56
C GLU A 53 -16.40 -2.90 10.54
N ILE A 54 -15.30 -2.16 10.64
CA ILE A 54 -14.11 -2.38 9.82
C ILE A 54 -13.08 -3.13 10.67
N TRP A 55 -12.56 -4.20 10.11
CA TRP A 55 -11.59 -5.07 10.76
C TRP A 55 -10.36 -5.28 9.89
N ILE A 56 -9.22 -5.46 10.54
CA ILE A 56 -7.94 -5.77 9.91
C ILE A 56 -7.41 -7.07 10.49
N ALA A 57 -6.88 -7.95 9.66
CA ALA A 57 -6.21 -9.16 10.09
C ALA A 57 -5.01 -9.46 9.21
N ASN A 58 -4.14 -10.34 9.66
CA ASN A 58 -3.11 -10.93 8.82
C ASN A 58 -3.73 -11.88 7.78
N TYR A 59 -2.99 -12.22 6.72
CA TYR A 59 -3.43 -13.18 5.70
C TYR A 59 -3.72 -14.60 6.22
N ASP A 60 -3.08 -15.00 7.32
CA ASP A 60 -3.35 -16.25 8.02
C ASP A 60 -4.57 -16.17 8.96
N GLY A 61 -5.23 -15.00 9.02
CA GLY A 61 -6.36 -14.73 9.90
C GLY A 61 -5.99 -14.39 11.35
N SER A 62 -4.70 -14.31 11.70
CA SER A 62 -4.23 -13.87 13.02
C SER A 62 -4.31 -12.34 13.19
N ASN A 63 -4.09 -11.84 14.41
CA ASN A 63 -4.03 -10.41 14.73
C ASN A 63 -5.25 -9.58 14.29
N LYS A 64 -6.44 -10.16 14.41
CA LYS A 64 -7.72 -9.48 14.15
C LYS A 64 -7.86 -8.27 15.07
N THR A 65 -7.94 -7.09 14.48
CA THR A 65 -8.08 -5.82 15.18
C THR A 65 -9.24 -5.03 14.59
N ARG A 66 -10.14 -4.57 15.46
CA ARG A 66 -11.24 -3.67 15.09
C ARG A 66 -10.71 -2.25 14.93
N VAL A 67 -11.11 -1.58 13.86
CA VAL A 67 -10.78 -0.17 13.63
C VAL A 67 -11.81 0.67 14.39
N ASN A 68 -11.36 1.45 15.37
CA ASN A 68 -12.24 2.29 16.19
C ASN A 68 -12.31 3.70 15.59
N TYR A 69 -13.27 3.91 14.69
CA TYR A 69 -13.52 5.20 14.04
C TYR A 69 -14.81 5.84 14.57
N SER A 70 -15.01 7.13 14.32
CA SER A 70 -16.24 7.86 14.64
C SER A 70 -16.68 8.67 13.45
N LEU A 71 -17.90 8.41 12.98
CA LEU A 71 -18.53 9.13 11.88
C LEU A 71 -19.43 10.25 12.41
N PRO A 72 -19.75 11.26 11.57
CA PRO A 72 -20.83 12.19 11.87
C PRO A 72 -22.14 11.47 12.20
N THR A 73 -22.96 12.10 13.04
CA THR A 73 -24.22 11.53 13.52
C THR A 73 -25.12 11.10 12.36
N GLY A 74 -25.65 9.88 12.45
CA GLY A 74 -26.57 9.31 11.47
C GLY A 74 -25.89 8.62 10.29
N LEU A 75 -24.56 8.69 10.16
CA LEU A 75 -23.82 7.98 9.13
C LEU A 75 -23.27 6.64 9.63
N ILE A 76 -23.31 5.65 8.75
CA ILE A 76 -22.83 4.29 8.97
C ILE A 76 -22.01 3.86 7.75
N VAL A 77 -20.97 3.06 7.97
CA VAL A 77 -20.16 2.51 6.87
C VAL A 77 -21.00 1.57 6.00
N ASP A 78 -20.88 1.74 4.68
CA ASP A 78 -21.58 0.89 3.72
C ASP A 78 -21.03 -0.54 3.76
N TYR A 79 -21.93 -1.50 3.97
CA TYR A 79 -21.55 -2.90 4.03
C TYR A 79 -21.18 -3.47 2.64
N VAL A 80 -21.82 -2.97 1.58
CA VAL A 80 -21.76 -3.59 0.24
C VAL A 80 -20.41 -3.33 -0.46
N TYR A 81 -19.79 -2.18 -0.24
CA TYR A 81 -18.63 -1.74 -1.05
C TYR A 81 -17.27 -1.95 -0.39
N GLY A 82 -17.26 -2.36 0.88
CA GLY A 82 -16.04 -2.69 1.61
C GLY A 82 -15.21 -1.45 2.00
N ALA A 83 -14.24 -1.68 2.88
CA ALA A 83 -13.15 -0.74 3.13
C ALA A 83 -11.90 -1.14 2.35
N LYS A 84 -11.06 -0.18 2.00
CA LYS A 84 -9.77 -0.37 1.31
C LYS A 84 -8.65 0.26 2.13
N MET A 85 -7.46 -0.34 2.07
CA MET A 85 -6.28 0.17 2.76
C MET A 85 -5.32 0.81 1.75
N SER A 86 -4.60 1.85 2.16
CA SER A 86 -3.52 2.40 1.35
C SER A 86 -2.37 1.38 1.20
N PRO A 87 -1.60 1.44 0.09
CA PRO A 87 -0.48 0.52 -0.13
C PRO A 87 0.59 0.56 0.98
N ASP A 88 0.76 1.72 1.63
CA ASP A 88 1.67 1.89 2.76
C ASP A 88 1.10 1.43 4.12
N GLY A 89 -0.16 0.97 4.14
CA GLY A 89 -0.83 0.46 5.33
C GLY A 89 -1.23 1.50 6.37
N LYS A 90 -1.12 2.80 6.06
CA LYS A 90 -1.35 3.88 7.03
C LYS A 90 -2.78 4.38 7.06
N LYS A 91 -3.51 4.26 5.95
CA LYS A 91 -4.86 4.79 5.81
C LYS A 91 -5.87 3.73 5.40
N LEU A 92 -7.11 3.98 5.79
CA LEU A 92 -8.30 3.27 5.33
C LEU A 92 -9.22 4.22 4.59
N PHE A 93 -9.92 3.69 3.60
CA PHE A 93 -10.93 4.38 2.79
C PHE A 93 -12.20 3.55 2.80
N PHE A 94 -13.33 4.19 3.06
CA PHE A 94 -14.64 3.54 3.10
C PHE A 94 -15.74 4.54 2.76
N SER A 95 -16.83 4.05 2.17
CA SER A 95 -18.01 4.88 1.95
C SER A 95 -18.93 4.82 3.17
N ALA A 96 -19.67 5.89 3.40
CA ALA A 96 -20.67 5.96 4.45
C ALA A 96 -21.95 6.60 3.91
N SER A 97 -23.08 6.13 4.43
CA SER A 97 -24.42 6.61 4.12
C SER A 97 -25.29 6.62 5.39
N ILE A 98 -26.51 7.11 5.27
CA ILE A 98 -27.49 7.07 6.36
C ILE A 98 -28.05 5.66 6.57
N ASP A 99 -28.14 4.85 5.50
CA ASP A 99 -28.74 3.52 5.51
C ASP A 99 -27.72 2.37 5.73
N GLY A 100 -26.43 2.62 5.47
CA GLY A 100 -25.35 1.63 5.49
C GLY A 100 -25.41 0.58 4.36
N PHE A 101 -26.22 0.80 3.33
CA PHE A 101 -26.43 -0.14 2.21
C PHE A 101 -25.91 0.36 0.87
N GLY A 102 -25.36 1.58 0.81
CA GLY A 102 -24.70 2.09 -0.38
C GLY A 102 -25.63 2.55 -1.52
N GLU A 103 -26.96 2.50 -1.32
CA GLU A 103 -27.92 3.06 -2.28
C GLU A 103 -27.84 4.59 -2.33
N THR A 104 -27.55 5.22 -1.19
CA THR A 104 -27.49 6.68 -1.04
C THR A 104 -26.23 7.12 -0.28
N ALA A 105 -25.06 7.00 -0.91
CA ALA A 105 -23.80 7.36 -0.25
C ALA A 105 -23.75 8.86 0.09
N ASP A 106 -23.33 9.21 1.30
CA ASP A 106 -22.98 10.60 1.65
C ASP A 106 -21.60 10.97 1.09
N GLY A 107 -20.67 10.00 1.04
CA GLY A 107 -19.36 10.20 0.45
C GLY A 107 -18.35 9.10 0.78
N ILE A 108 -17.10 9.32 0.34
CA ILE A 108 -15.94 8.53 0.77
C ILE A 108 -15.24 9.25 1.90
N TYR A 109 -14.96 8.48 2.94
CA TYR A 109 -14.20 8.87 4.12
C TYR A 109 -12.84 8.20 4.11
N SER A 110 -11.88 8.88 4.72
CA SER A 110 -10.56 8.33 5.04
C SER A 110 -10.29 8.43 6.53
N CYS A 111 -9.55 7.48 7.08
CA CYS A 111 -8.99 7.57 8.43
C CYS A 111 -7.61 6.91 8.48
N ASN A 112 -6.89 7.13 9.57
CA ASN A 112 -5.71 6.34 9.89
C ASN A 112 -6.10 4.89 10.18
N VAL A 113 -5.16 3.95 10.01
CA VAL A 113 -5.39 2.52 10.22
C VAL A 113 -5.84 2.16 11.65
N ASP A 114 -5.55 3.02 12.63
CA ASP A 114 -6.02 2.90 14.02
C ASP A 114 -7.45 3.44 14.24
N GLY A 115 -8.05 4.07 13.22
CA GLY A 115 -9.37 4.68 13.24
C GLY A 115 -9.39 6.18 13.54
N SER A 116 -8.25 6.78 13.88
CA SER A 116 -8.14 8.22 14.14
C SER A 116 -8.21 9.05 12.85
N ASN A 117 -8.42 10.37 12.99
CA ASN A 117 -8.41 11.34 11.88
C ASN A 117 -9.39 11.00 10.74
N VAL A 118 -10.63 10.68 11.10
CA VAL A 118 -11.71 10.48 10.13
C VAL A 118 -12.01 11.80 9.41
N THR A 119 -11.90 11.79 8.09
CA THR A 119 -12.13 12.95 7.22
C THR A 119 -12.87 12.54 5.96
N LYS A 120 -13.93 13.26 5.58
CA LYS A 120 -14.58 13.12 4.28
C LYS A 120 -13.64 13.63 3.18
N ILE A 121 -13.36 12.81 2.18
CA ILE A 121 -12.45 13.16 1.08
C ILE A 121 -13.16 13.33 -0.27
N ILE A 122 -14.32 12.69 -0.45
CA ILE A 122 -15.16 12.82 -1.64
C ILE A 122 -16.60 12.94 -1.16
N THR A 123 -17.33 13.94 -1.66
CA THR A 123 -18.76 14.12 -1.43
C THR A 123 -19.52 13.48 -2.59
N ALA A 124 -20.59 12.74 -2.31
CA ALA A 124 -21.47 12.24 -3.36
C ALA A 124 -22.12 13.41 -4.11
N ILE A 125 -22.20 13.30 -5.44
CA ILE A 125 -22.66 14.40 -6.30
C ILE A 125 -24.18 14.56 -6.20
N ASN A 126 -24.91 13.44 -6.10
CA ASN A 126 -26.34 13.38 -5.88
C ASN A 126 -26.70 12.33 -4.82
N SER A 127 -27.85 12.50 -4.16
CA SER A 127 -28.33 11.57 -3.13
C SER A 127 -28.72 10.19 -3.66
N THR A 128 -28.76 10.01 -4.98
CA THR A 128 -29.08 8.73 -5.66
C THR A 128 -27.85 8.06 -6.27
N ASP A 129 -26.68 8.70 -6.21
CA ASP A 129 -25.47 8.15 -6.81
C ASP A 129 -24.83 7.13 -5.85
N SER A 130 -24.65 5.90 -6.33
CA SER A 130 -23.85 4.91 -5.63
C SER A 130 -22.36 5.23 -5.84
N LEU A 131 -21.64 5.49 -4.75
CA LEU A 131 -20.20 5.78 -4.78
C LEU A 131 -19.42 4.53 -4.41
N HIS A 132 -18.65 3.99 -5.36
CA HIS A 132 -17.88 2.77 -5.14
C HIS A 132 -16.39 3.06 -5.06
N ILE A 133 -15.75 2.53 -4.01
CA ILE A 133 -14.30 2.56 -3.89
C ILE A 133 -13.74 1.40 -4.72
N GLY A 134 -13.18 1.73 -5.89
CA GLY A 134 -12.44 0.81 -6.72
C GLY A 134 -11.14 0.30 -6.07
N GLY A 135 -10.40 -0.52 -6.79
CA GLY A 135 -9.03 -0.89 -6.40
C GLY A 135 -8.04 0.17 -6.86
N ALA A 136 -7.08 0.51 -6.01
CA ALA A 136 -5.92 1.31 -6.38
C ALA A 136 -4.69 0.76 -5.63
N TYR A 137 -3.87 0.03 -6.39
CA TYR A 137 -2.48 -0.43 -6.16
C TYR A 137 -2.13 -1.02 -4.78
#